data_AF-A0A2E2C1T1-F1
#
_entry.id   AF-A0A2E2C1T1-F1
#
_cell.length_a   1.000
_cell.length_b   1.000
_cell.length_c   1.000
_cell.angle_alpha   90.00
_cell.angle_beta   90.00
_cell.angle_gamma   90.00
#
_symmetry.space_group_name_H-M   'P 1'
#
loop_
_entity.id
_entity.type
_entity.pdbx_description
1 polymer ?
#
loop_
_entity_poly.entity_id
_entity_poly.type
_entity_poly.pdbx_seq_one_letter_code
_entity_poly.pdbx_strand_id
1 'polypeptide(L)'
;MQKRQLVLSQLVRVQTEAYRNGETGIESVVQARQQLLLVKLELATSHEERIKLLERSIKLASELEKLAEAKHKSGNGSAADILSSQSDRLKVEIRLVRERQKKKQG
;
A
#
# COMPACT_ATOMS: atom_id res chain seq x y z
N MET A 1 -12.45 -8.34 -13.81
CA MET A 1 -11.74 -8.02 -12.55
C MET A 1 -10.24 -8.32 -12.58
N GLN A 2 -9.79 -9.50 -13.04
CA GLN A 2 -8.35 -9.84 -13.12
C GLN A 2 -7.52 -8.86 -13.97
N LYS A 3 -8.05 -8.39 -15.12
CA LYS A 3 -7.40 -7.36 -15.94
C LYS A 3 -7.16 -6.04 -15.18
N ARG A 4 -8.11 -5.63 -14.33
CA ARG A 4 -7.98 -4.42 -13.48
C ARG A 4 -6.87 -4.59 -12.44
N GLN A 5 -6.79 -5.77 -11.80
CA GLN A 5 -5.71 -6.08 -10.86
C GLN A 5 -4.33 -6.02 -11.54
N LEU A 6 -4.21 -6.56 -12.76
CA LEU A 6 -2.95 -6.53 -13.51
C LEU A 6 -2.51 -5.09 -13.82
N VAL A 7 -3.41 -4.27 -14.35
CA VAL A 7 -3.14 -2.86 -14.68
C VAL A 7 -2.75 -2.08 -13.42
N LEU A 8 -3.48 -2.26 -12.30
CA LEU A 8 -3.14 -1.60 -11.04
C LEU A 8 -1.80 -2.08 -10.47
N SER A 9 -1.44 -3.35 -10.67
CA SER A 9 -0.12 -3.86 -10.27
C SER A 9 1.00 -3.22 -11.08
N GLN A 10 0.79 -3.00 -12.38
CA GLN A 10 1.75 -2.28 -13.23
C GLN A 10 1.84 -0.80 -12.83
N LEU A 11 0.69 -0.17 -12.55
CA LEU A 11 0.64 1.22 -12.10
C LEU A 11 1.41 1.42 -10.80
N VAL A 12 1.23 0.53 -9.80
CA VAL A 12 2.01 0.58 -8.55
C VAL A 12 3.51 0.51 -8.82
N ARG A 13 3.94 -0.39 -9.72
CA ARG A 13 5.36 -0.51 -10.07
C ARG A 13 5.89 0.77 -10.69
N VAL A 14 5.24 1.28 -11.74
CA VAL A 14 5.65 2.48 -12.47
C VAL A 14 5.67 3.71 -11.55
N GLN A 15 4.63 3.91 -10.75
CA GLN A 15 4.58 5.04 -9.81
C GLN A 15 5.66 4.93 -8.73
N THR A 16 5.96 3.71 -8.25
CA THR A 16 7.04 3.51 -7.27
C THR A 16 8.41 3.85 -7.87
N GLU A 17 8.66 3.46 -9.11
CA GLU A 17 9.91 3.78 -9.83
C GLU A 17 10.01 5.29 -10.09
N ALA A 18 8.96 5.91 -10.60
CA ALA A 18 8.88 7.36 -10.77
C ALA A 18 9.12 8.11 -9.45
N TYR A 19 8.54 7.65 -8.34
CA TYR A 19 8.76 8.28 -7.03
C TYR A 19 10.20 8.14 -6.56
N ARG A 20 10.84 6.98 -6.78
CA ARG A 20 12.26 6.80 -6.47
C ARG A 20 13.12 7.80 -7.24
N ASN A 21 12.84 7.98 -8.52
CA ASN A 21 13.54 8.91 -9.41
C ASN A 21 13.20 10.39 -9.16
N GLY A 22 12.16 10.69 -8.38
CA GLY A 22 11.72 12.07 -8.13
C GLY A 22 10.83 12.65 -9.22
N GLU A 23 10.26 11.81 -10.07
CA GLU A 23 9.38 12.19 -11.21
C GLU A 23 7.91 12.36 -10.79
N THR A 24 7.53 11.87 -9.61
CA THR A 24 6.17 11.98 -9.04
C THR A 24 6.25 12.10 -7.51
N GLY A 25 5.16 12.54 -6.89
CA GLY A 25 5.00 12.57 -5.43
C GLY A 25 4.57 11.22 -4.86
N ILE A 26 4.74 11.03 -3.56
CA ILE A 26 4.40 9.75 -2.91
C ILE A 26 2.91 9.41 -2.99
N GLU A 27 2.05 10.44 -3.08
CA GLU A 27 0.60 10.31 -3.11
C GLU A 27 0.13 9.44 -4.28
N SER A 28 0.78 9.59 -5.45
CA SER A 28 0.53 8.76 -6.64
C SER A 28 0.78 7.28 -6.36
N VAL A 29 1.84 6.97 -5.60
CA VAL A 29 2.18 5.60 -5.19
C VAL A 29 1.16 5.06 -4.20
N VAL A 30 0.83 5.84 -3.18
CA VAL A 30 -0.15 5.50 -2.14
C VAL A 30 -1.51 5.21 -2.76
N GLN A 31 -2.00 6.09 -3.65
CA GLN A 31 -3.29 5.92 -4.31
C GLN A 31 -3.35 4.64 -5.14
N ALA A 32 -2.34 4.39 -5.99
CA ALA A 32 -2.28 3.19 -6.81
C ALA A 32 -2.28 1.90 -5.96
N ARG A 33 -1.55 1.92 -4.84
CA ARG A 33 -1.49 0.79 -3.90
C ARG A 33 -2.82 0.52 -3.22
N GLN A 34 -3.49 1.57 -2.76
CA GLN A 34 -4.81 1.45 -2.13
C GLN A 34 -5.84 0.87 -3.09
N GLN A 35 -5.84 1.33 -4.34
CA GLN A 35 -6.71 0.78 -5.39
C GLN A 35 -6.40 -0.69 -5.68
N LEU A 36 -5.12 -1.06 -5.78
CA LEU A 36 -4.72 -2.45 -5.99
C LEU A 36 -5.15 -3.35 -4.83
N LEU A 37 -4.96 -2.90 -3.58
CA LEU A 37 -5.36 -3.64 -2.40
C LEU A 37 -6.88 -3.84 -2.36
N LEU A 38 -7.67 -2.81 -2.68
CA LEU A 38 -9.13 -2.92 -2.75
C LEU A 38 -9.57 -4.01 -3.73
N VAL A 39 -9.04 -4.00 -4.95
CA VAL A 39 -9.35 -5.02 -5.96
C VAL A 39 -8.95 -6.42 -5.51
N LYS A 40 -7.78 -6.57 -4.89
CA LYS A 40 -7.35 -7.87 -4.37
C LYS A 40 -8.27 -8.37 -3.26
N LEU A 41 -8.74 -7.48 -2.39
CA LEU A 41 -9.67 -7.82 -1.32
C LEU A 41 -11.07 -8.16 -1.86
N GLU A 42 -11.52 -7.51 -2.93
CA GLU A 42 -12.79 -7.84 -3.63
C GLU A 42 -12.73 -9.22 -4.28
N LEU A 43 -11.56 -9.63 -4.77
CA LEU A 43 -11.36 -10.92 -5.44
C LEU A 43 -11.12 -12.08 -4.47
N ALA A 44 -10.70 -11.80 -3.24
CA ALA A 44 -10.38 -12.81 -2.26
C ALA A 44 -11.65 -13.48 -1.72
N THR A 45 -11.66 -14.82 -1.65
CA THR A 45 -12.87 -15.60 -1.34
C THR A 45 -12.94 -16.06 0.12
N SER A 46 -11.91 -15.78 0.93
CA SER A 46 -11.86 -16.18 2.34
C SER A 46 -11.21 -15.13 3.23
N HIS A 47 -11.51 -15.18 4.52
CA HIS A 47 -10.84 -14.34 5.52
C HIS A 47 -9.33 -14.61 5.59
N GLU A 48 -8.90 -15.86 5.43
CA GLU A 48 -7.50 -16.27 5.38
C GLU A 48 -6.75 -15.58 4.23
N GLU A 49 -7.34 -15.58 3.04
CA GLU A 49 -6.74 -14.94 1.87
C GLU A 49 -6.64 -13.43 2.05
N ARG A 50 -7.72 -12.81 2.57
CA ARG A 50 -7.75 -11.37 2.88
C ARG A 50 -6.71 -10.98 3.91
N ILE A 51 -6.52 -11.79 4.96
CA ILE A 51 -5.46 -11.60 5.97
C ILE A 51 -4.07 -11.65 5.33
N LYS A 52 -3.78 -12.67 4.50
CA LYS A 52 -2.48 -12.78 3.81
C LYS A 52 -2.20 -11.60 2.89
N LEU A 53 -3.23 -11.12 2.18
CA LEU A 53 -3.13 -9.94 1.32
C LEU A 53 -2.82 -8.66 2.12
N LEU A 54 -3.50 -8.47 3.25
CA LEU A 54 -3.28 -7.32 4.14
C LEU A 54 -1.88 -7.37 4.76
N GLU A 55 -1.42 -8.52 5.24
CA GLU A 55 -0.06 -8.70 5.78
C GLU A 55 1.01 -8.36 4.74
N ARG A 56 0.85 -8.82 3.49
CA ARG A 56 1.76 -8.47 2.40
C ARG A 56 1.70 -6.97 2.09
N SER A 57 0.53 -6.36 2.15
CA SER A 57 0.36 -4.93 1.89
C SER A 57 0.99 -4.06 2.98
N ILE A 58 0.97 -4.49 4.25
CA ILE A 58 1.68 -3.82 5.35
C ILE A 58 3.18 -3.82 5.07
N LYS A 59 3.77 -4.97 4.73
CA LYS A 59 5.21 -5.06 4.39
C LYS A 59 5.60 -4.04 3.32
N LEU A 60 4.83 -4.02 2.23
CA LEU A 60 5.05 -3.07 1.14
C LEU A 60 4.86 -1.62 1.59
N ALA A 61 3.95 -1.33 2.53
CA ALA A 61 3.68 0.03 3.01
C ALA A 61 4.84 0.51 3.89
N SER A 62 5.35 -0.36 4.76
CA SER A 62 6.54 -0.10 5.56
C SER A 62 7.78 0.13 4.70
N GLU A 63 7.93 -0.56 3.57
CA GLU A 63 9.02 -0.31 2.61
C GLU A 63 8.90 1.08 1.95
N LEU A 64 7.68 1.50 1.58
CA LEU A 64 7.44 2.82 1.00
C LEU A 64 7.69 3.94 2.02
N GLU A 65 7.32 3.73 3.28
CA GLU A 65 7.61 4.65 4.38
C GLU A 65 9.10 4.81 4.63
N LYS A 66 9.85 3.69 4.69
CA LYS A 66 11.32 3.73 4.79
C LYS A 66 11.95 4.50 3.64
N LEU A 67 11.41 4.36 2.43
CA LEU A 67 11.86 5.13 1.26
C LEU A 67 11.58 6.62 1.44
N ALA A 68 10.39 7.00 1.92
CA ALA A 68 10.05 8.40 2.20
C ALA A 68 10.97 9.01 3.27
N GLU A 69 11.24 8.29 4.35
CA GLU A 69 12.18 8.69 5.39
C GLU A 69 13.60 8.87 4.83
N ALA A 70 14.07 7.95 3.99
CA ALA A 70 15.38 8.05 3.36
C ALA A 70 15.48 9.27 2.42
N LYS A 71 14.46 9.51 1.60
CA LYS A 71 14.41 10.68 0.71
C LYS A 71 14.40 11.98 1.50
N HIS A 72 13.59 12.08 2.55
CA HIS A 72 13.56 13.25 3.44
C HIS A 72 14.92 13.50 4.10
N LYS A 73 15.59 12.46 4.63
CA LYS A 73 16.94 12.58 5.21
C LYS A 73 17.98 13.08 4.20
N SER A 74 17.82 12.75 2.92
CA SER A 74 18.69 13.22 1.84
C SER A 74 18.31 14.58 1.25
N GLY A 75 17.26 15.24 1.76
CA GLY A 75 16.75 16.51 1.23
C GLY A 75 15.88 16.39 -0.04
N ASN A 76 15.58 15.16 -0.48
CA ASN A 76 14.82 14.87 -1.71
C ASN A 76 13.38 14.41 -1.44
N GLY A 77 12.85 14.70 -0.26
CA GLY A 77 11.50 14.33 0.16
C GLY A 77 11.01 15.25 1.27
N SER A 78 9.70 15.27 1.49
CA SER A 78 9.04 16.14 2.46
C SER A 78 8.59 15.38 3.70
N ALA A 79 8.33 16.10 4.80
CA ALA A 79 7.67 15.52 5.97
C ALA A 79 6.25 15.01 5.64
N ALA A 80 5.58 15.64 4.66
CA ALA A 80 4.29 15.18 4.16
C ALA A 80 4.40 13.79 3.50
N ASP A 81 5.51 13.49 2.82
CA ASP A 81 5.72 12.17 2.22
C ASP A 81 5.80 11.07 3.29
N ILE A 82 6.51 11.36 4.40
CA ILE A 82 6.59 10.46 5.56
C ILE A 82 5.20 10.23 6.15
N LEU A 83 4.46 11.30 6.44
CA LEU A 83 3.13 11.18 7.06
C LEU A 83 2.11 10.48 6.15
N SER A 84 2.19 10.71 4.83
CA SER A 84 1.32 10.06 3.85
C SER A 84 1.57 8.55 3.78
N SER A 85 2.84 8.14 3.73
CA SER A 85 3.20 6.70 3.76
C SER A 85 2.88 6.02 5.08
N GLN A 86 3.08 6.71 6.21
CA GLN A 86 2.65 6.24 7.53
C GLN A 86 1.14 6.04 7.62
N SER A 87 0.36 6.99 7.11
CA SER A 87 -1.10 6.92 7.05
C SER A 87 -1.56 5.72 6.20
N ASP A 88 -0.91 5.47 5.05
CA ASP A 88 -1.18 4.27 4.24
C ASP A 88 -0.94 2.98 5.03
N ARG A 89 0.22 2.85 5.69
CA ARG A 89 0.55 1.67 6.52
C ARG A 89 -0.50 1.44 7.60
N LEU A 90 -0.79 2.46 8.41
CA LEU A 90 -1.74 2.37 9.51
C LEU A 90 -3.16 2.02 9.02
N LYS A 91 -3.58 2.56 7.88
CA LYS A 91 -4.87 2.21 7.25
C LYS A 91 -4.97 0.73 6.91
N VAL A 92 -3.87 0.11 6.43
CA VAL A 92 -3.82 -1.32 6.14
C VAL A 92 -3.79 -2.16 7.43
N GLU A 93 -3.04 -1.73 8.45
CA GLU A 93 -3.01 -2.39 9.76
C GLU A 93 -4.40 -2.42 10.43
N ILE A 94 -5.12 -1.30 10.42
CA ILE A 94 -6.49 -1.21 10.93
C ILE A 94 -7.40 -2.20 10.18
N ARG A 95 -7.28 -2.30 8.85
CA ARG A 95 -8.02 -3.29 8.06
C ARG A 95 -7.68 -4.72 8.45
N LEU A 96 -6.41 -5.03 8.69
CA LEU A 96 -5.96 -6.36 9.14
C LEU A 96 -6.57 -6.73 10.49
N VAL A 97 -6.55 -5.81 11.46
CA VAL A 97 -7.17 -6.03 12.78
C VAL A 97 -8.66 -6.35 12.62
N ARG A 98 -9.38 -5.55 11.83
CA ARG A 98 -10.81 -5.78 11.56
C ARG A 98 -11.07 -7.12 10.87
N GLU A 99 -10.24 -7.50 9.90
CA GLU A 99 -10.38 -8.77 9.18
C GLU A 99 -10.13 -9.98 10.12
N ARG A 100 -9.13 -9.88 11.00
CA ARG A 100 -8.86 -10.90 12.03
C ARG A 100 -9.98 -11.01 13.05
N GLN A 101 -10.63 -9.91 13.41
CA GLN A 101 -11.82 -9.93 14.28
C GLN A 101 -12.98 -10.65 13.62
N LYS A 102 -13.26 -10.36 12.33
CA LYS A 102 -14.31 -11.05 11.57
C LYS A 102 -14.07 -12.56 11.50
N LYS A 103 -12.85 -12.99 11.21
CA LYS A 103 -12.47 -14.41 11.21
C LYS A 103 -12.71 -15.12 12.54
N LYS A 104 -12.60 -14.41 13.68
CA LYS A 104 -12.83 -15.01 15.01
C LYS A 104 -14.32 -15.13 15.36
N GLN A 105 -15.19 -14.41 14.65
CA GLN A 105 -16.62 -14.33 14.93
C GLN A 105 -17.47 -15.21 13.99
N GLY A 106 -16.91 -15.64 12.86
CA GLY A 106 -17.50 -16.63 11.95
C GLY A 106 -16.81 -17.98 12.10
#